data_AF-A0A3N6LN86-F1
#
_entry.id   AF-A0A3N6LN86-F1
#
_cell.length_a   1.000
_cell.length_b   1.000
_cell.length_c   1.000
_cell.angle_alpha   90.00
_cell.angle_beta   90.00
_cell.angle_gamma   90.00
#
_symmetry.space_group_name_H-M   'P 1'
#
loop_
_entity.id
_entity.type
_entity.pdbx_description
1 polymer ?
#
loop_
_entity_poly.entity_id
_entity_poly.type
_entity_poly.pdbx_seq_one_letter_code
_entity_poly.pdbx_strand_id
1 'polypeptide(L)'
;MFLGRRFRRQQATFEVAWRPRAGTDVQRVQWADDAVSLGWHKDNDHEDLGTTHFQIKTDEDLVHEPGHLEAEAPLSFLEICLQRLPAKLEETITD
;
A
#
# COMPACT_ATOMS: atom_id res chain seq x y z
N MET A 1 -14.74 -0.04 -6.43
CA MET A 1 -15.80 -0.74 -5.68
C MET A 1 -15.57 -2.23 -5.80
N PHE A 2 -15.13 -2.88 -4.71
CA PHE A 2 -14.79 -4.31 -4.65
C PHE A 2 -15.93 -5.09 -3.97
N LEU A 3 -17.11 -5.10 -4.57
CA LEU A 3 -18.23 -5.91 -4.09
C LEU A 3 -18.58 -6.93 -5.17
N GLY A 4 -18.20 -8.21 -4.95
CA GLY A 4 -18.71 -9.32 -5.76
C GLY A 4 -17.79 -10.52 -5.98
N ARG A 5 -16.46 -10.38 -5.80
CA ARG A 5 -15.52 -11.49 -5.99
C ARG A 5 -14.62 -11.65 -4.77
N ARG A 6 -14.54 -12.87 -4.23
CA ARG A 6 -13.59 -13.21 -3.18
C ARG A 6 -12.19 -13.23 -3.78
N PHE A 7 -11.24 -12.58 -3.11
CA PHE A 7 -9.82 -12.71 -3.43
C PHE A 7 -9.33 -14.13 -3.06
N ARG A 8 -8.29 -14.63 -3.74
CA ARG A 8 -7.79 -16.01 -3.56
C ARG A 8 -7.34 -16.24 -2.11
N ARG A 9 -6.60 -15.29 -1.54
CA ARG A 9 -6.12 -15.35 -0.16
C ARG A 9 -7.26 -15.05 0.82
N GLN A 10 -7.44 -15.94 1.79
CA GLN A 10 -8.59 -15.90 2.71
C GLN A 10 -8.29 -15.22 4.05
N GLN A 11 -7.01 -15.01 4.36
CA GLN A 11 -6.57 -14.39 5.62
C GLN A 11 -5.51 -13.34 5.30
N ALA A 12 -5.66 -12.16 5.90
CA ALA A 12 -4.70 -11.09 5.82
C ALA A 12 -4.94 -10.10 6.97
N THR A 13 -3.90 -9.33 7.29
CA THR A 13 -4.03 -8.09 8.05
C THR A 13 -4.10 -6.93 7.07
N PHE A 14 -5.05 -6.03 7.29
CA PHE A 14 -5.15 -4.78 6.58
C PHE A 14 -4.99 -3.62 7.56
N GLU A 15 -3.91 -2.84 7.41
CA GLU A 15 -3.61 -1.67 8.23
C GLU A 15 -3.94 -0.40 7.45
N VAL A 16 -4.67 0.50 8.11
CA VAL A 16 -4.81 1.90 7.70
C VAL A 16 -4.37 2.77 8.86
N ALA A 17 -3.37 3.61 8.64
CA ALA A 17 -2.85 4.52 9.64
C ALA A 17 -2.70 5.93 9.06
N TRP A 18 -3.05 6.92 9.87
CA TRP A 18 -2.73 8.32 9.63
C TRP A 18 -2.25 8.94 10.95
N ARG A 19 -1.06 9.53 10.92
CA ARG A 19 -0.43 10.21 12.05
C ARG A 19 -0.06 11.62 11.59
N PRO A 20 -0.90 12.63 11.85
CA PRO A 20 -0.61 13.99 11.45
C PRO A 20 0.63 14.51 12.19
N ARG A 21 1.56 15.15 11.47
CA ARG A 21 2.74 15.80 12.07
C ARG A 21 3.01 17.11 11.34
N ALA A 22 3.57 18.09 12.06
CA ALA A 22 4.03 19.31 11.42
C ALA A 22 5.14 18.98 10.39
N GLY A 23 4.98 19.45 9.15
CA GLY A 23 5.93 19.20 8.06
C GLY A 23 5.54 18.03 7.15
N THR A 24 5.37 16.83 7.71
CA THR A 24 4.97 15.63 6.94
C THR A 24 3.97 14.76 7.69
N ASP A 25 2.76 14.65 7.16
CA ASP A 25 1.81 13.64 7.61
C ASP A 25 2.32 12.24 7.29
N VAL A 26 2.34 11.35 8.28
CA VAL A 26 2.65 9.94 8.06
C VAL A 26 1.37 9.18 7.76
N GLN A 27 1.32 8.48 6.62
CA GLN A 27 0.15 7.70 6.19
C GLN A 27 0.59 6.31 5.74
N ARG A 28 -0.24 5.30 6.02
CA ARG A 28 0.02 3.91 5.61
C ARG A 28 -1.27 3.21 5.24
N VAL A 29 -1.25 2.52 4.10
CA VAL A 29 -2.24 1.52 3.72
C VAL A 29 -1.47 0.25 3.37
N GLN A 30 -1.57 -0.77 4.23
CA GLN A 30 -0.78 -2.00 4.13
C GLN A 30 -1.68 -3.22 4.14
N TRP A 31 -1.41 -4.15 3.23
CA TRP A 31 -1.90 -5.51 3.25
C TRP A 31 -0.76 -6.47 3.59
N ALA A 32 -1.02 -7.44 4.47
CA ALA A 32 -0.07 -8.49 4.78
C ALA A 32 -0.78 -9.84 4.95
N ASP A 33 -0.35 -10.84 4.20
CA ASP A 33 -0.79 -12.23 4.29
C ASP A 33 0.42 -13.17 4.44
N ASP A 34 0.22 -14.47 4.21
CA ASP A 34 1.25 -15.50 4.32
C ASP A 34 2.26 -15.51 3.16
N ALA A 35 1.96 -14.81 2.06
CA ALA A 35 2.81 -14.78 0.87
C ALA A 35 3.44 -13.41 0.61
N VAL A 36 2.74 -12.32 0.94
CA VAL A 36 3.21 -10.96 0.65
C VAL A 36 2.81 -9.96 1.73
N SER A 37 3.66 -8.95 1.89
CA SER A 37 3.36 -7.73 2.62
C SER A 37 3.58 -6.54 1.70
N LEU A 38 2.51 -5.88 1.27
CA LEU A 38 2.57 -4.76 0.31
C LEU A 38 1.67 -3.58 0.69
N GLY A 39 2.02 -2.39 0.23
CA GLY A 39 1.23 -1.20 0.52
C GLY A 39 1.90 0.12 0.20
N TRP A 40 1.19 1.21 0.44
CA TRP A 40 1.65 2.58 0.24
C TRP A 40 1.95 3.26 1.56
N HIS A 41 3.09 3.95 1.60
CA HIS A 41 3.65 4.57 2.80
C HIS A 41 4.03 6.00 2.43
N LYS A 42 3.44 6.96 3.12
CA LYS A 42 3.88 8.35 3.15
C LYS A 42 4.67 8.55 4.44
N ASP A 43 5.99 8.66 4.33
CA ASP A 43 6.92 8.87 5.42
C ASP A 43 8.19 9.55 4.88
N ASN A 44 9.26 9.58 5.68
CA ASN A 44 10.52 10.22 5.32
C ASN A 44 11.65 9.20 5.13
N ASP A 45 11.33 7.91 4.92
CA ASP A 45 12.34 6.85 4.95
C ASP A 45 13.01 6.63 3.57
N HIS A 46 12.40 7.14 2.48
CA HIS A 46 12.86 6.98 1.09
C HIS A 46 12.78 8.30 0.30
N GLU A 47 13.62 9.27 0.65
CA GLU A 47 13.61 10.62 0.02
C GLU A 47 13.79 10.58 -1.51
N ASP A 48 14.49 9.57 -2.03
CA ASP A 48 14.72 9.37 -3.46
C ASP A 48 13.47 8.92 -4.24
N LEU A 49 12.46 8.39 -3.55
CA LEU A 49 11.20 7.92 -4.13
C LEU A 49 10.07 8.96 -4.05
N GLY A 50 10.37 10.13 -3.48
CA GLY A 50 9.41 11.20 -3.23
C GLY A 50 8.72 11.07 -1.87
N THR A 51 7.58 11.74 -1.71
CA THR A 51 6.85 11.80 -0.43
C THR A 51 6.10 10.51 -0.08
N THR A 52 5.75 9.71 -1.09
CA THR A 52 5.05 8.44 -0.93
C THR A 52 5.75 7.37 -1.75
N HIS A 53 5.99 6.21 -1.16
CA HIS A 53 6.49 5.03 -1.85
C HIS A 53 5.50 3.86 -1.74
N PHE A 54 5.58 2.94 -2.68
CA PHE A 54 4.96 1.63 -2.58
C PHE A 54 6.02 0.61 -2.19
N GLN A 55 5.71 -0.26 -1.24
CA GLN A 55 6.57 -1.33 -0.79
C GLN A 55 5.90 -2.66 -1.10
N ILE A 56 6.68 -3.63 -1.56
CA ILE A 56 6.28 -5.04 -1.63
C ILE A 56 7.40 -5.91 -1.07
N LYS A 57 7.02 -6.79 -0.14
CA LYS A 57 7.90 -7.77 0.48
C LYS A 57 7.33 -9.17 0.28
N THR A 58 8.15 -10.07 -0.27
CA THR A 58 7.92 -11.52 -0.32
C THR A 58 8.97 -12.23 0.55
N ASP A 59 9.00 -13.56 0.53
CA ASP A 59 10.09 -14.33 1.17
C ASP A 59 11.44 -14.14 0.48
N GLU A 60 11.44 -13.77 -0.80
CA GLU A 60 12.64 -13.65 -1.63
C GLU A 60 13.15 -12.20 -1.69
N ASP A 61 12.23 -11.23 -1.81
CA ASP A 61 12.57 -9.86 -2.16
C ASP A 61 11.88 -8.82 -1.27
N LEU A 62 12.50 -7.65 -1.17
CA LEU A 62 11.93 -6.42 -0.65
C LEU A 62 12.20 -5.30 -1.66
N VAL A 63 11.15 -4.78 -2.26
CA VAL A 63 11.22 -3.74 -3.30
C VAL A 63 10.46 -2.50 -2.84
N HIS A 64 11.05 -1.34 -3.11
CA HIS A 64 10.45 -0.03 -2.94
C HIS A 64 10.39 0.66 -4.29
N GLU A 65 9.24 1.20 -4.64
CA GLU A 65 9.02 1.99 -5.86
C GLU A 65 8.31 3.30 -5.53
N PRO A 66 8.43 4.35 -6.35
CA PRO A 66 7.66 5.57 -6.13
C PRO A 66 6.16 5.28 -6.13
N GLY A 67 5.42 5.84 -5.16
CA GLY A 67 4.00 5.53 -4.97
C GLY A 67 3.07 6.19 -6.01
N HIS A 68 3.53 7.29 -6.62
CA HIS A 68 2.83 8.07 -7.66
C HIS A 68 1.31 8.24 -7.39
N LEU A 69 0.96 8.92 -6.30
CA LEU A 69 -0.42 9.27 -5.98
C LEU A 69 -0.77 10.66 -6.53
N GLU A 70 -1.97 10.80 -7.11
CA GLU A 70 -2.45 12.07 -7.66
C GLU A 70 -2.79 13.09 -6.56
N ALA A 71 -3.12 12.61 -5.35
CA ALA A 71 -3.39 13.42 -4.19
C ALA A 71 -3.00 12.67 -2.91
N GLU A 72 -2.36 13.38 -1.98
CA GLU A 72 -1.88 12.81 -0.72
C GLU A 72 -2.60 13.35 0.52
N ALA A 73 -3.72 14.05 0.33
CA ALA A 73 -4.61 14.38 1.43
C ALA A 73 -5.18 13.07 2.02
N PRO A 74 -5.37 12.94 3.35
CA PRO A 74 -5.63 11.65 4.00
C PRO A 74 -6.75 10.80 3.39
N LEU A 75 -7.88 11.43 3.06
CA LEU A 75 -8.99 10.72 2.43
C LEU A 75 -8.67 10.31 0.98
N SER A 76 -8.08 11.20 0.20
CA SER A 76 -7.69 10.90 -1.18
C SER A 76 -6.62 9.81 -1.25
N PHE A 77 -5.63 9.85 -0.35
CA PHE A 77 -4.62 8.80 -0.20
C PHE A 77 -5.28 7.44 0.03
N LEU A 78 -6.17 7.34 1.02
CA LEU A 78 -6.88 6.11 1.34
C LEU A 78 -7.71 5.62 0.16
N GLU A 79 -8.48 6.50 -0.49
CA GLU A 79 -9.32 6.17 -1.64
C GLU A 79 -8.50 5.62 -2.81
N ILE A 80 -7.41 6.31 -3.19
CA ILE A 80 -6.53 5.88 -4.28
C ILE A 80 -5.89 4.53 -3.95
N CYS A 81 -5.37 4.36 -2.73
CA CYS A 81 -4.76 3.10 -2.30
C CYS A 81 -5.78 1.95 -2.34
N LEU A 82 -6.99 2.13 -1.81
CA LEU A 82 -8.05 1.12 -1.85
C LEU A 82 -8.52 0.79 -3.28
N GLN A 83 -8.47 1.77 -4.19
CA GLN A 83 -8.80 1.55 -5.59
C GLN A 83 -7.73 0.73 -6.32
N ARG A 84 -6.44 0.95 -6.00
CA ARG A 84 -5.30 0.31 -6.68
C ARG A 84 -4.90 -1.04 -6.05
N LEU A 85 -5.07 -1.19 -4.74
CA LEU A 85 -4.66 -2.38 -3.97
C LEU A 85 -5.04 -3.71 -4.64
N PRO A 86 -6.27 -3.89 -5.17
CA PRO A 86 -6.64 -5.19 -5.68
C PRO A 86 -5.87 -5.59 -6.95
N ALA A 87 -5.57 -4.65 -7.84
CA ALA A 87 -4.74 -4.94 -9.02
C ALA A 87 -3.33 -5.36 -8.60
N LYS A 88 -2.74 -4.62 -7.64
CA LYS A 88 -1.44 -4.98 -7.04
C LYS A 88 -1.45 -6.34 -6.36
N LEU A 89 -2.55 -6.73 -5.71
CA LEU A 89 -2.68 -8.06 -5.12
C LEU A 89 -2.77 -9.18 -6.18
N GLU A 90 -3.50 -8.96 -7.27
CA GLU A 90 -3.59 -9.92 -8.39
C GLU A 90 -2.22 -10.16 -9.05
N GLU A 91 -1.37 -9.13 -9.17
CA GLU A 91 0.02 -9.26 -9.65
C GLU A 91 0.87 -10.23 -8.82
N THR A 92 0.47 -10.50 -7.56
CA THR A 92 1.20 -11.39 -6.65
C THR A 92 0.66 -12.82 -6.63
N ILE A 93 -0.37 -13.12 -7.44
CA ILE A 93 -0.86 -14.49 -7.59
C ILE A 93 -0.01 -15.18 -8.65
N THR A 94 0.82 -16.12 -8.23
CA THR A 94 1.42 -17.12 -9.11
C THR A 94 0.42 -18.25 -9.40
N ASP A 95 0.45 -18.74 -10.64
CA ASP A 95 -0.39 -19.87 -11.10
C ASP A 95 -0.01 -21.19 -10.42
#